data_AF-A0A9E2RH74-F1
#
_entry.id   AF-A0A9E2RH74-F1
#
_cell.length_a   1.000
_cell.length_b   1.000
_cell.length_c   1.000
_cell.angle_alpha   90.00
_cell.angle_beta   90.00
_cell.angle_gamma   90.00
#
_symmetry.space_group_name_H-M   'P 1'
#
loop_
_entity.id
_entity.type
_entity.pdbx_description
1 polymer ?
#
loop_
_entity_poly.entity_id
_entity_poly.type
_entity_poly.pdbx_seq_one_letter_code
_entity_poly.pdbx_strand_id
1 'polypeptide(L)'
;MGRGIPSESLPKPVRADGGALPEVDQLRCRLEASARWKQVPGLRLELHGQLPSGKNQVGIQHEAAVVPFAPATVRHHPNARFERWRRDAERQLLPQVGAWRASLPISVPMLMYIWYWPGDRRTRDRSGMEDALFHLFEHAGIITNDKLIEDPLWRTMPLDKRDPRVVIVLRPYFPLESPTLSYTPQFDRPSCGHCWMPFIPVPLAIPA
;
A
#
# COMPACT_ATOMS: atom_id res chain seq x y z
N MET A 1 -41.32 -58.78 7.24
CA MET A 1 -40.07 -58.05 7.54
C MET A 1 -40.06 -56.76 6.74
N GLY A 2 -40.60 -55.67 7.30
CA GLY A 2 -40.67 -54.37 6.62
C GLY A 2 -39.38 -53.58 6.85
N ARG A 3 -38.67 -53.23 5.77
CA ARG A 3 -37.51 -52.33 5.83
C ARG A 3 -38.03 -50.89 5.90
N GLY A 4 -37.78 -50.21 7.02
CA GLY A 4 -38.06 -48.79 7.20
C GLY A 4 -37.14 -47.93 6.32
N ILE A 5 -37.72 -46.99 5.61
CA ILE A 5 -37.00 -45.97 4.83
C ILE A 5 -36.48 -44.93 5.84
N PRO A 6 -35.17 -44.58 5.84
CA PRO A 6 -34.67 -43.51 6.67
C PRO A 6 -35.19 -42.16 6.15
N SER A 7 -35.89 -41.45 7.02
CA SER A 7 -36.32 -40.06 6.81
C SER A 7 -35.10 -39.15 6.66
N GLU A 8 -34.76 -38.75 5.44
CA GLU A 8 -33.86 -37.62 5.18
C GLU A 8 -34.45 -36.36 5.81
N SER A 9 -33.80 -35.90 6.88
CA SER A 9 -34.09 -34.60 7.48
C SER A 9 -33.64 -33.50 6.51
N LEU A 10 -34.62 -32.79 5.94
CA LEU A 10 -34.39 -31.57 5.17
C LEU A 10 -33.51 -30.60 5.98
N PRO A 11 -32.49 -29.97 5.35
CA PRO A 11 -31.68 -28.96 6.01
C PRO A 11 -32.59 -27.81 6.47
N LYS A 12 -32.56 -27.52 7.78
CA LYS A 12 -33.25 -26.36 8.34
C LYS A 12 -32.78 -25.10 7.61
N PRO A 13 -33.70 -24.23 7.15
CA PRO A 13 -33.30 -22.96 6.55
C PRO A 13 -32.52 -22.18 7.61
N VAL A 14 -31.26 -21.89 7.30
CA VAL A 14 -30.46 -20.92 8.03
C VAL A 14 -31.24 -19.61 7.94
N ARG A 15 -31.76 -19.14 9.07
CA ARG A 15 -32.39 -17.82 9.16
C ARG A 15 -31.34 -16.81 8.72
N ALA A 16 -31.53 -16.23 7.54
CA ALA A 16 -30.85 -15.02 7.16
C ALA A 16 -31.36 -13.94 8.11
N ASP A 17 -30.58 -13.62 9.14
CA ASP A 17 -30.79 -12.41 9.93
C ASP A 17 -30.61 -11.23 8.97
N GLY A 18 -31.72 -10.82 8.36
CA GLY A 18 -31.85 -9.69 7.45
C GLY A 18 -31.83 -8.37 8.20
N GLY A 19 -30.87 -8.19 9.10
CA GLY A 19 -30.57 -6.87 9.66
C GLY A 19 -30.02 -6.01 8.54
N ALA A 20 -30.71 -4.91 8.21
CA ALA A 20 -30.21 -3.92 7.27
C ALA A 20 -28.80 -3.51 7.69
N LEU A 21 -27.83 -3.55 6.77
CA LEU A 21 -26.48 -3.07 7.04
C LEU A 21 -26.55 -1.61 7.51
N PRO A 22 -25.68 -1.18 8.44
CA PRO A 22 -25.56 0.23 8.77
C PRO A 22 -25.37 1.07 7.50
N GLU A 23 -25.94 2.28 7.46
CA GLU A 23 -25.93 3.16 6.27
C GLU A 23 -24.52 3.35 5.67
N VAL A 24 -23.51 3.48 6.54
CA VAL A 24 -22.11 3.61 6.14
C VAL A 24 -21.61 2.37 5.40
N ASP A 25 -21.99 1.17 5.84
CA ASP A 25 -21.60 -0.08 5.16
C ASP A 25 -22.32 -0.24 3.83
N GLN A 26 -23.59 0.19 3.73
CA GLN A 26 -24.28 0.26 2.43
C GLN A 26 -23.59 1.23 1.47
N LEU A 27 -23.12 2.40 1.95
CA LEU A 27 -22.34 3.34 1.15
C LEU A 27 -21.03 2.71 0.67
N ARG A 28 -20.31 2.00 1.54
CA ARG A 28 -19.07 1.29 1.16
C ARG A 28 -19.34 0.24 0.09
N CYS A 29 -20.41 -0.55 0.21
CA CYS A 29 -20.80 -1.55 -0.80
C CYS A 29 -21.13 -0.89 -2.15
N ARG A 30 -21.85 0.24 -2.15
CA ARG A 30 -22.14 0.99 -3.38
C ARG A 30 -20.87 1.53 -4.04
N LEU A 31 -19.94 2.05 -3.25
CA LEU A 31 -18.65 2.53 -3.75
C LEU A 31 -17.82 1.40 -4.34
N GLU A 32 -17.78 0.24 -3.68
CA GLU A 32 -17.11 -0.95 -4.20
C GLU A 32 -17.71 -1.40 -5.53
N ALA A 33 -19.04 -1.54 -5.59
CA ALA A 33 -19.76 -1.94 -6.80
C ALA A 33 -19.54 -0.98 -7.97
N SER A 34 -19.39 0.33 -7.69
CA SER A 34 -19.08 1.32 -8.74
C SER A 34 -17.69 1.13 -9.35
N ALA A 35 -16.78 0.47 -8.64
CA ALA A 35 -15.39 0.23 -9.02
C ALA A 35 -14.65 1.47 -9.55
N ARG A 36 -15.06 2.69 -9.17
CA ARG A 36 -14.48 3.96 -9.68
C ARG A 36 -12.97 4.06 -9.46
N TRP A 37 -12.48 3.42 -8.43
CA TRP A 37 -11.05 3.31 -8.12
C TRP A 37 -10.25 2.62 -9.25
N LYS A 38 -10.85 1.74 -10.04
CA LYS A 38 -10.21 1.10 -11.22
C LYS A 38 -9.90 2.10 -12.33
N GLN A 39 -10.60 3.22 -12.39
CA GLN A 39 -10.47 4.22 -13.45
C GLN A 39 -9.43 5.31 -13.13
N VAL A 40 -8.88 5.33 -11.92
CA VAL A 40 -7.86 6.31 -11.54
C VAL A 40 -6.54 5.96 -12.25
N PRO A 41 -5.98 6.86 -13.08
CA PRO A 41 -4.73 6.63 -13.78
C PRO A 41 -3.55 6.73 -12.81
N GLY A 42 -2.52 5.90 -13.02
CA GLY A 42 -1.31 5.89 -12.21
C GLY A 42 -0.70 4.50 -12.08
N LEU A 43 0.39 4.40 -11.31
CA LEU A 43 0.95 3.12 -10.89
C LEU A 43 0.00 2.48 -9.89
N ARG A 44 -0.64 1.38 -10.31
CA ARG A 44 -1.54 0.59 -9.46
C ARG A 44 -0.77 -0.55 -8.82
N LEU A 45 -0.93 -0.68 -7.51
CA LEU A 45 -0.33 -1.72 -6.70
C LEU A 45 -1.40 -2.36 -5.81
N GLU A 46 -1.35 -3.66 -5.65
CA GLU A 46 -2.28 -4.44 -4.84
C GLU A 46 -1.51 -5.32 -3.86
N LEU A 47 -1.89 -5.27 -2.60
CA LEU A 47 -1.33 -6.11 -1.55
C LEU A 47 -2.45 -6.92 -0.93
N HIS A 48 -2.32 -8.24 -0.95
CA HIS A 48 -3.20 -9.16 -0.27
C HIS A 48 -2.73 -9.40 1.17
N GLY A 49 -3.69 -9.69 2.02
CA GLY A 49 -3.51 -9.87 3.44
C GLY A 49 -3.85 -8.64 4.26
N GLN A 50 -3.71 -8.81 5.56
CA GLN A 50 -4.08 -7.83 6.55
C GLN A 50 -2.95 -6.81 6.75
N LEU A 51 -3.19 -5.55 6.37
CA LEU A 51 -2.23 -4.47 6.58
C LEU A 51 -1.97 -4.24 8.08
N PRO A 52 -0.70 -4.23 8.54
CA PRO A 52 -0.36 -3.91 9.91
C PRO A 52 -0.42 -2.40 10.16
N SER A 53 -0.64 -2.02 11.41
CA SER A 53 -0.32 -0.66 11.86
C SER A 53 1.16 -0.61 12.27
N GLY A 54 1.91 0.35 11.74
CA GLY A 54 3.34 0.57 11.95
C GLY A 54 3.68 1.17 13.33
N LYS A 55 2.79 1.99 13.91
CA LYS A 55 3.09 2.76 15.14
C LYS A 55 3.48 1.95 16.38
N ASN A 56 3.14 0.67 16.45
CA ASN A 56 3.42 -0.18 17.62
C ASN A 56 4.40 -1.32 17.33
N GLN A 57 5.19 -1.23 16.25
CA GLN A 57 6.04 -2.33 15.78
C GLN A 57 7.55 -2.02 15.80
N VAL A 58 7.97 -1.14 16.70
CA VAL A 58 9.38 -0.82 16.93
C VAL A 58 9.90 -1.61 18.14
N GLY A 59 10.84 -2.52 17.89
CA GLY A 59 11.67 -3.12 18.92
C GLY A 59 12.71 -2.12 19.38
N ILE A 60 12.93 -2.04 20.69
CA ILE A 60 13.96 -1.20 21.31
C ILE A 60 15.11 -2.12 21.70
N GLN A 61 16.28 -1.91 21.12
CA GLN A 61 17.50 -2.61 21.52
C GLN A 61 18.40 -1.63 22.26
N HIS A 62 18.74 -1.99 23.50
CA HIS A 62 19.75 -1.28 24.28
C HIS A 62 21.10 -1.91 24.00
N GLU A 63 21.97 -1.21 23.28
CA GLU A 63 23.36 -1.62 23.10
C GLU A 63 24.16 -1.22 24.33
N ALA A 64 24.78 -2.21 24.99
CA ALA A 64 25.65 -1.97 26.12
C ALA A 64 26.81 -1.06 25.71
N ALA A 65 27.15 -0.12 26.57
CA ALA A 65 28.26 0.79 26.35
C ALA A 65 29.57 0.01 26.20
N VAL A 66 30.27 0.25 25.09
CA VAL A 66 31.60 -0.35 24.82
C VAL A 66 32.66 0.19 25.81
N VAL A 67 32.37 1.31 26.47
CA VAL A 67 33.26 1.99 27.41
C VAL A 67 32.54 2.15 28.75
N PRO A 68 33.21 1.90 29.90
CA PRO A 68 32.66 2.26 31.19
C PRO A 68 32.27 3.75 31.17
N PHE A 69 31.05 4.08 31.60
CA PHE A 69 30.48 5.43 31.66
C PHE A 69 29.85 6.05 30.40
N ALA A 70 29.78 5.36 29.25
CA ALA A 70 28.96 5.86 28.14
C ALA A 70 27.47 5.47 28.32
N PRO A 71 26.51 6.33 27.91
CA PRO A 71 25.09 5.96 27.93
C PRO A 71 24.82 4.83 26.93
N ALA A 72 23.97 3.87 27.29
CA ALA A 72 23.53 2.82 26.39
C ALA A 72 22.88 3.45 25.15
N THR A 73 23.29 2.99 23.96
CA THR A 73 22.68 3.48 22.71
C THR A 73 21.37 2.74 22.50
N VAL A 74 20.29 3.48 22.31
CA VAL A 74 18.98 2.92 21.98
C VAL A 74 18.86 2.85 20.47
N ARG A 75 18.80 1.64 19.92
CA ARG A 75 18.47 1.43 18.50
C ARG A 75 17.03 0.96 18.37
N HIS A 76 16.32 1.62 17.45
CA HIS A 76 14.97 1.26 17.06
C HIS A 76 15.05 0.34 15.84
N HIS A 77 14.51 -0.87 15.97
CA HIS A 77 14.46 -1.85 14.88
C HIS A 77 13.01 -2.22 14.58
N PRO A 78 12.64 -2.44 13.30
CA PRO A 78 11.36 -3.04 13.00
C PRO A 78 11.27 -4.40 13.70
N ASN A 79 10.13 -4.69 14.33
CA ASN A 79 9.95 -5.99 14.95
C ASN A 79 9.91 -7.11 13.87
N ALA A 80 10.14 -8.36 14.29
CA ALA A 80 10.18 -9.50 13.37
C ALA A 80 8.86 -9.71 12.58
N ARG A 81 7.72 -9.29 13.16
CA ARG A 81 6.40 -9.39 12.51
C ARG A 81 6.29 -8.42 11.34
N PHE A 82 6.71 -7.18 11.52
CA PHE A 82 6.72 -6.15 10.50
C PHE A 82 7.70 -6.52 9.39
N GLU A 83 8.91 -6.96 9.76
CA GLU A 83 9.91 -7.43 8.79
C GLU A 83 9.37 -8.56 7.91
N ARG A 84 8.68 -9.54 8.52
CA ARG A 84 8.03 -10.63 7.78
C ARG A 84 6.95 -10.12 6.85
N TRP A 85 6.10 -9.21 7.32
CA TRP A 85 5.07 -8.60 6.50
C TRP A 85 5.67 -7.81 5.33
N ARG A 86 6.68 -6.97 5.58
CA ARG A 86 7.33 -6.13 4.56
C ARG A 86 7.92 -6.99 3.43
N ARG A 87 8.68 -8.04 3.77
CA ARG A 87 9.23 -8.98 2.79
C ARG A 87 8.15 -9.67 1.96
N ASP A 88 7.03 -10.02 2.58
CA ASP A 88 5.91 -10.60 1.85
C ASP A 88 5.26 -9.58 0.90
N ALA A 89 5.01 -8.37 1.40
CA ALA A 89 4.46 -7.28 0.63
C ALA A 89 5.36 -6.89 -0.56
N GLU A 90 6.68 -6.84 -0.39
CA GLU A 90 7.64 -6.61 -1.48
C GLU A 90 7.54 -7.66 -2.59
N ARG A 91 7.43 -8.95 -2.22
CA ARG A 91 7.25 -10.02 -3.21
C ARG A 91 5.96 -9.87 -4.00
N GLN A 92 4.93 -9.31 -3.38
CA GLN A 92 3.68 -9.00 -4.06
C GLN A 92 3.82 -7.77 -4.96
N LEU A 93 4.46 -6.68 -4.49
CA LEU A 93 4.56 -5.40 -5.20
C LEU A 93 5.46 -5.44 -6.43
N LEU A 94 6.67 -5.97 -6.30
CA LEU A 94 7.71 -5.82 -7.32
C LEU A 94 7.32 -6.38 -8.70
N PRO A 95 6.55 -7.48 -8.82
CA PRO A 95 6.04 -7.94 -10.11
C PRO A 95 5.04 -6.97 -10.77
N GLN A 96 4.37 -6.12 -9.98
CA GLN A 96 3.27 -5.25 -10.46
C GLN A 96 3.77 -3.93 -11.05
N VAL A 97 5.02 -3.54 -10.80
CA VAL A 97 5.55 -2.24 -11.28
C VAL A 97 5.63 -2.17 -12.80
N GLY A 98 5.74 -3.31 -13.50
CA GLY A 98 5.61 -3.40 -14.96
C GLY A 98 6.39 -2.33 -15.71
N ALA A 99 5.67 -1.55 -16.53
CA ALA A 99 6.24 -0.46 -17.34
C ALA A 99 6.89 0.67 -16.53
N TRP A 100 6.52 0.83 -15.25
CA TRP A 100 7.11 1.86 -14.39
C TRP A 100 8.53 1.53 -13.94
N ARG A 101 9.01 0.30 -14.14
CA ARG A 101 10.31 -0.16 -13.65
C ARG A 101 11.48 0.74 -14.07
N ALA A 102 11.42 1.32 -15.27
CA ALA A 102 12.46 2.22 -15.79
C ALA A 102 12.43 3.62 -15.14
N SER A 103 11.33 3.98 -14.49
CA SER A 103 11.12 5.26 -13.82
C SER A 103 11.23 5.15 -12.30
N LEU A 104 11.62 3.99 -11.78
CA LEU A 104 11.86 3.78 -10.35
C LEU A 104 13.35 4.01 -10.01
N PRO A 105 13.65 4.56 -8.81
CA PRO A 105 12.70 5.06 -7.82
C PRO A 105 12.06 6.39 -8.27
N ILE A 106 10.76 6.57 -7.97
CA ILE A 106 10.05 7.81 -8.24
C ILE A 106 10.66 8.92 -7.37
N SER A 107 11.05 10.01 -8.02
CA SER A 107 11.66 11.19 -7.40
C SER A 107 10.80 12.45 -7.53
N VAL A 108 9.53 12.29 -7.93
CA VAL A 108 8.58 13.37 -8.22
C VAL A 108 7.46 13.37 -7.18
N PRO A 109 6.86 14.53 -6.85
CA PRO A 109 5.68 14.56 -5.99
C PRO A 109 4.53 13.70 -6.54
N MET A 110 3.86 12.94 -5.68
CA MET A 110 2.80 12.02 -6.02
C MET A 110 1.57 12.22 -5.13
N LEU A 111 0.39 12.08 -5.74
CA LEU A 111 -0.85 11.78 -5.04
C LEU A 111 -0.92 10.27 -4.78
N MET A 112 -1.44 9.88 -3.63
CA MET A 112 -1.65 8.48 -3.28
C MET A 112 -3.10 8.22 -2.93
N TYR A 113 -3.73 7.28 -3.63
CA TYR A 113 -5.10 6.83 -3.32
C TYR A 113 -5.06 5.42 -2.76
N ILE A 114 -5.71 5.21 -1.62
CA ILE A 114 -5.73 3.93 -0.92
C ILE A 114 -7.16 3.45 -0.74
N TRP A 115 -7.42 2.21 -1.18
CA TRP A 115 -8.64 1.47 -0.87
C TRP A 115 -8.29 0.22 -0.08
N TYR A 116 -8.79 0.14 1.14
CA TYR A 116 -8.44 -0.92 2.07
C TYR A 116 -9.67 -1.76 2.45
N TRP A 117 -9.62 -3.06 2.16
CA TRP A 117 -10.60 -4.07 2.53
C TRP A 117 -10.14 -4.81 3.80
N PRO A 118 -10.78 -4.57 4.95
CA PRO A 118 -10.38 -5.23 6.17
C PRO A 118 -10.82 -6.70 6.21
N GLY A 119 -9.97 -7.55 6.81
CA GLY A 119 -10.29 -8.96 7.05
C GLY A 119 -11.06 -9.23 8.35
N ASP A 120 -11.16 -8.22 9.21
CA ASP A 120 -11.90 -8.29 10.48
C ASP A 120 -12.53 -6.92 10.82
N ARG A 121 -13.37 -6.89 11.86
CA ARG A 121 -14.02 -5.66 12.34
C ARG A 121 -13.18 -4.87 13.34
N ARG A 122 -11.87 -5.13 13.45
CA ARG A 122 -11.02 -4.41 14.40
C ARG A 122 -10.71 -3.02 13.87
N THR A 123 -10.93 -2.01 14.72
CA THR A 123 -10.45 -0.66 14.45
C THR A 123 -8.92 -0.67 14.42
N ARG A 124 -8.35 -0.14 13.35
CA ARG A 124 -6.91 0.01 13.19
C ARG A 124 -6.58 1.48 13.06
N ASP A 125 -5.43 1.87 13.60
CA ASP A 125 -4.91 3.20 13.38
C ASP A 125 -4.51 3.37 11.91
N ARG A 126 -5.27 4.21 11.21
CA ARG A 126 -5.05 4.54 9.81
C ARG A 126 -3.66 5.12 9.58
N SER A 127 -3.27 6.09 10.40
CA SER A 127 -1.98 6.77 10.21
C SER A 127 -0.80 5.82 10.36
N GLY A 128 -0.87 4.87 11.30
CA GLY A 128 0.14 3.80 11.37
C GLY A 128 0.10 2.82 10.19
N MET A 129 -1.06 2.59 9.57
CA MET A 129 -1.13 1.78 8.35
C MET A 129 -0.56 2.51 7.13
N GLU A 130 -0.76 3.83 7.04
CA GLU A 130 -0.18 4.70 6.00
C GLU A 130 1.35 4.73 6.12
N ASP A 131 1.86 4.97 7.32
CA ASP A 131 3.29 4.93 7.65
C ASP A 131 3.95 3.60 7.25
N ALA A 132 3.25 2.47 7.48
CA ALA A 132 3.72 1.15 7.04
C ALA A 132 3.83 1.04 5.50
N LEU A 133 2.93 1.67 4.75
CA LEU A 133 2.98 1.70 3.28
C LEU A 133 4.11 2.61 2.78
N PHE A 134 4.34 3.76 3.41
CA PHE A 134 5.44 4.65 3.07
C PHE A 134 6.79 3.97 3.22
N HIS A 135 7.04 3.35 4.38
CA HIS A 135 8.26 2.59 4.60
C HIS A 135 8.40 1.41 3.64
N LEU A 136 7.31 0.75 3.29
CA LEU A 136 7.33 -0.30 2.28
C LEU A 136 7.75 0.23 0.92
N PHE A 137 7.23 1.38 0.49
CA PHE A 137 7.56 1.97 -0.83
C PHE A 137 8.98 2.50 -0.91
N GLU A 138 9.49 3.15 0.13
CA GLU A 138 10.89 3.57 0.19
C GLU A 138 11.81 2.35 0.16
N HIS A 139 11.54 1.35 1.00
CA HIS A 139 12.39 0.16 1.11
C HIS A 139 12.35 -0.71 -0.16
N ALA A 140 11.20 -0.80 -0.83
CA ALA A 140 11.05 -1.48 -2.12
C ALA A 140 11.67 -0.71 -3.29
N GLY A 141 12.18 0.52 -3.07
CA GLY A 141 12.73 1.38 -4.12
C GLY A 141 11.67 1.90 -5.11
N ILE A 142 10.41 1.98 -4.68
CA ILE A 142 9.32 2.55 -5.49
C ILE A 142 9.38 4.07 -5.45
N ILE A 143 9.65 4.65 -4.28
CA ILE A 143 9.87 6.09 -4.10
C ILE A 143 11.23 6.31 -3.46
N THR A 144 11.87 7.45 -3.75
CA THR A 144 13.15 7.80 -3.10
C THR A 144 12.97 8.28 -1.67
N ASN A 145 11.82 8.88 -1.38
CA ASN A 145 11.50 9.51 -0.10
C ASN A 145 9.97 9.57 0.09
N ASP A 146 9.48 9.22 1.28
CA ASP A 146 8.07 9.26 1.66
C ASP A 146 7.45 10.67 1.60
N LYS A 147 8.26 11.72 1.79
CA LYS A 147 7.85 13.13 1.65
C LYS A 147 7.34 13.49 0.27
N LEU A 148 7.59 12.65 -0.75
CA LEU A 148 7.04 12.84 -2.09
C LEU A 148 5.54 12.56 -2.15
N ILE A 149 4.95 11.94 -1.13
CA ILE A 149 3.49 11.74 -1.08
C ILE A 149 2.84 12.95 -0.39
N GLU A 150 2.18 13.82 -1.17
CA GLU A 150 1.64 15.07 -0.63
C GLU A 150 0.22 14.92 -0.05
N ASP A 151 -0.66 14.18 -0.73
CA ASP A 151 -2.08 14.05 -0.33
C ASP A 151 -2.56 12.58 -0.37
N PRO A 152 -2.32 11.80 0.71
CA PRO A 152 -2.84 10.45 0.81
C PRO A 152 -4.36 10.44 1.04
N LEU A 153 -5.11 9.90 0.09
CA LEU A 153 -6.56 9.75 0.18
C LEU A 153 -6.94 8.31 0.53
N TRP A 154 -7.31 8.12 1.80
CA TRP A 154 -7.68 6.80 2.33
C TRP A 154 -9.18 6.54 2.28
N ARG A 155 -9.55 5.34 1.82
CA ARG A 155 -10.92 4.81 1.91
C ARG A 155 -10.94 3.40 2.47
N THR A 156 -11.72 3.21 3.53
CA THR A 156 -12.05 1.87 4.04
C THR A 156 -13.23 1.31 3.28
N MET A 157 -13.00 0.16 2.64
CA MET A 157 -13.96 -0.60 1.85
C MET A 157 -14.74 -1.57 2.73
N PRO A 158 -15.77 -2.26 2.22
CA PRO A 158 -16.50 -3.27 2.98
C PRO A 158 -15.58 -4.36 3.53
N LEU A 159 -16.01 -4.98 4.62
CA LEU A 159 -15.34 -6.11 5.23
C LEU A 159 -15.28 -7.29 4.25
N ASP A 160 -14.08 -7.74 3.89
CA ASP A 160 -13.85 -8.94 3.09
C ASP A 160 -12.94 -9.90 3.86
N LYS A 161 -13.55 -10.89 4.51
CA LYS A 161 -12.82 -11.89 5.28
C LYS A 161 -12.06 -12.89 4.40
N ARG A 162 -12.48 -13.05 3.15
CA ARG A 162 -11.92 -14.06 2.23
C ARG A 162 -10.71 -13.49 1.50
N ASP A 163 -10.77 -12.21 1.15
CA ASP A 163 -9.71 -11.51 0.44
C ASP A 163 -9.46 -10.12 1.06
N PRO A 164 -8.88 -10.06 2.28
CA PRO A 164 -8.40 -8.80 2.82
C PRO A 164 -7.28 -8.27 1.93
N ARG A 165 -7.36 -7.01 1.54
CA ARG A 165 -6.39 -6.41 0.62
C ARG A 165 -6.33 -4.90 0.75
N VAL A 166 -5.26 -4.32 0.21
CA VAL A 166 -5.16 -2.89 -0.03
C VAL A 166 -4.77 -2.65 -1.49
N VAL A 167 -5.49 -1.75 -2.14
CA VAL A 167 -5.15 -1.25 -3.47
C VAL A 167 -4.64 0.16 -3.31
N ILE A 168 -3.45 0.41 -3.84
CA ILE A 168 -2.81 1.73 -3.90
C ILE A 168 -2.72 2.18 -5.35
N VAL A 169 -2.98 3.46 -5.60
CA VAL A 169 -2.66 4.12 -6.87
C VAL A 169 -1.78 5.32 -6.59
N LEU A 170 -0.58 5.34 -7.18
CA LEU A 170 0.33 6.48 -7.17
C LEU A 170 0.20 7.24 -8.49
N ARG A 171 -0.06 8.55 -8.41
CA ARG A 171 -0.20 9.43 -9.58
C ARG A 171 0.71 10.65 -9.43
N PRO A 172 1.47 11.06 -10.45
CA PRO A 172 2.24 12.29 -10.41
C PRO A 172 1.37 13.49 -10.05
N TYR A 173 1.82 14.27 -9.08
CA TYR A 173 1.25 15.55 -8.70
C TYR A 173 1.98 16.66 -9.46
N PHE A 174 1.26 17.37 -10.31
CA PHE A 174 1.76 18.57 -10.99
C PHE A 174 1.02 19.77 -10.40
N PRO A 175 1.62 20.53 -9.47
CA PRO A 175 0.99 21.73 -8.97
C PRO A 175 0.80 22.71 -10.13
N LEU A 176 -0.43 23.20 -10.31
CA LEU A 176 -0.82 24.10 -11.40
C LEU A 176 -0.17 25.50 -11.31
N GLU A 177 0.56 25.80 -10.23
CA GLU A 177 1.04 27.15 -9.89
C GLU A 177 2.57 27.24 -9.70
N SER A 178 3.36 26.83 -10.69
CA SER A 178 4.76 27.26 -10.72
C SER A 178 5.26 27.48 -12.14
N PRO A 179 5.25 28.73 -12.64
CA PRO A 179 5.90 29.10 -13.89
C PRO A 179 7.43 28.92 -13.87
N THR A 180 8.01 28.64 -12.70
CA THR A 180 9.47 28.59 -12.44
C THR A 180 9.99 27.22 -12.01
N LEU A 181 9.13 26.25 -11.72
CA LEU A 181 9.60 24.87 -11.47
C LEU A 181 9.83 24.20 -12.83
N SER A 182 11.02 24.41 -13.38
CA SER A 182 11.58 23.52 -14.39
C SER A 182 11.73 22.14 -13.73
N TYR A 183 10.71 21.29 -13.88
CA TYR A 183 10.77 19.89 -13.51
C TYR A 183 11.59 19.15 -14.57
N THR A 184 12.85 19.55 -14.75
CA THR A 184 13.83 18.64 -15.29
C THR A 184 14.09 17.64 -14.17
N PRO A 185 13.88 16.31 -14.39
CA PRO A 185 14.33 15.34 -13.42
C PRO A 185 15.80 15.61 -13.16
N GLN A 186 16.12 16.08 -11.95
CA GLN A 186 17.49 16.21 -11.50
C GLN A 186 18.05 14.79 -11.45
N PHE A 187 18.66 14.36 -12.55
CA PHE A 187 19.68 13.32 -12.54
C PHE A 187 20.91 13.89 -11.83
N ASP A 188 20.76 14.25 -10.55
CA ASP A 188 21.86 14.68 -9.70
C ASP A 188 22.66 13.45 -9.30
N ARG A 189 23.43 12.94 -10.27
CA ARG A 189 24.84 12.55 -10.19
C ARG A 189 25.29 11.90 -11.49
N PRO A 190 26.23 12.51 -12.23
CA PRO A 190 27.07 11.77 -13.15
C PRO A 190 28.17 11.03 -12.36
N SER A 191 28.56 9.87 -12.88
CA SER A 191 29.77 9.08 -12.56
C SER A 191 29.72 8.04 -11.43
N CYS A 192 29.06 6.91 -11.71
CA CYS A 192 29.80 5.64 -11.63
C CYS A 192 30.35 5.38 -13.05
N GLY A 193 31.67 5.30 -13.20
CA GLY A 193 32.37 5.23 -14.50
C GLY A 193 32.18 3.93 -15.30
N HIS A 194 31.05 3.22 -15.12
CA HIS A 194 30.82 1.92 -15.76
C HIS A 194 29.53 1.82 -16.59
N CYS A 195 28.65 2.82 -16.55
CA CYS A 195 27.36 2.76 -17.25
C CYS A 195 27.24 3.88 -18.28
N TRP A 196 27.99 3.77 -19.38
CA TRP A 196 27.70 4.51 -20.60
C TRP A 196 26.58 3.78 -21.34
N MET A 197 25.41 4.39 -21.49
CA MET A 197 24.47 4.04 -22.56
C MET A 197 23.91 5.32 -23.21
N PRO A 198 23.71 5.29 -24.54
CA PRO A 198 23.45 6.47 -25.35
C PRO A 198 22.03 7.01 -25.17
N PHE A 199 21.92 8.33 -25.09
CA PHE A 199 20.67 9.08 -25.19
C PHE A 199 20.03 8.86 -26.56
N ILE A 200 18.76 8.44 -26.59
CA ILE A 200 17.88 8.63 -27.76
C ILE A 200 16.68 9.47 -27.27
N PRO A 201 16.58 10.75 -27.68
CA PRO A 201 15.41 11.56 -27.35
C PRO A 201 14.24 11.14 -28.25
N VAL A 202 13.14 10.69 -27.65
CA VAL A 202 11.85 10.55 -28.35
C VAL A 202 10.99 11.77 -27.98
N PRO A 203 10.45 12.54 -28.95
CA PRO A 203 9.57 13.64 -28.64
C PRO A 203 8.16 13.13 -28.30
N LEU A 204 7.67 13.49 -27.11
CA LEU A 204 6.26 13.36 -26.74
C LEU A 204 5.47 14.50 -27.38
N ALA A 205 4.82 14.22 -28.51
CA ALA A 205 3.72 15.04 -29.00
C ALA A 205 2.43 14.64 -28.26
N ILE A 206 1.82 15.58 -27.55
CA ILE A 206 0.48 15.43 -26.97
C ILE A 206 -0.51 16.08 -27.95
N PRO A 207 -1.50 15.36 -28.50
CA PRO A 207 -2.55 15.98 -29.30
C PRO A 207 -3.50 16.82 -28.44
N ALA A 208 -3.99 17.89 -29.05
CA ALA A 208 -4.82 18.96 -28.47
C ALA A 208 -6.18 18.50 -27.90
#